data_AF-A0A5C9ABH2-F1
#
_entry.id   AF-A0A5C9ABH2-F1
#
_cell.length_a   1.000
_cell.length_b   1.000
_cell.length_c   1.000
_cell.angle_alpha   90.00
_cell.angle_beta   90.00
_cell.angle_gamma   90.00
#
_symmetry.space_group_name_H-M   'P 1'
#
loop_
_entity.id
_entity.type
_entity.pdbx_description
1 polymer ?
#
loop_
_entity_poly.entity_id
_entity_poly.type
_entity_poly.pdbx_seq_one_letter_code
_entity_poly.pdbx_strand_id
1 'polypeptide(L)'
;MNDYKMTPGERRATWGLGTVFSLRMLGMFMVLPVLTTYGMALQGASEALIGIAIGIYGLTQAVFQIPFGLLSDRIGRKPLIVGGLAVFAA
;
A
#
# COMPACT_ATOMS: atom_id res chain seq x y z
N MET A 1 -6.25 -0.67 38.13
CA MET A 1 -5.19 -1.00 37.16
C MET A 1 -5.73 -2.05 36.19
N ASN A 2 -6.44 -1.62 35.14
CA ASN A 2 -6.94 -2.50 34.09
C ASN A 2 -7.20 -1.71 32.79
N ASP A 3 -6.24 -0.85 32.40
CA ASP A 3 -6.31 0.02 31.21
C ASP A 3 -5.92 -0.67 29.90
N TYR A 4 -5.95 -2.01 29.84
CA TYR A 4 -5.61 -2.77 28.63
C TYR A 4 -6.81 -3.03 27.70
N LYS A 5 -8.02 -2.57 28.07
CA LYS A 5 -9.22 -2.81 27.26
C LYS A 5 -9.42 -1.66 26.27
N MET A 6 -9.22 -1.94 24.98
CA MET A 6 -9.59 -1.02 23.90
C MET A 6 -11.06 -0.64 23.99
N THR A 7 -11.34 0.65 23.87
CA THR A 7 -12.70 1.15 23.75
C THR A 7 -13.35 0.61 22.47
N PRO A 8 -14.70 0.56 22.40
CA PRO A 8 -15.39 0.14 21.17
C PRO A 8 -15.00 0.97 19.93
N GLY A 9 -14.67 2.25 20.12
CA GLY A 9 -14.20 3.15 19.07
C GLY A 9 -12.79 2.80 18.59
N GLU A 10 -11.84 2.62 19.49
CA GLU A 10 -10.46 2.21 19.16
C GLU A 10 -10.44 0.84 18.49
N ARG A 11 -11.23 -0.12 18.97
CA ARG A 11 -11.34 -1.44 18.36
C ARG A 11 -11.81 -1.33 16.90
N ARG A 12 -12.86 -0.53 16.64
CA ARG A 12 -13.36 -0.30 15.27
C ARG A 12 -12.30 0.39 14.39
N ALA A 13 -11.58 1.38 14.92
CA ALA A 13 -10.52 2.07 14.19
C ALA A 13 -9.36 1.14 13.83
N THR A 14 -8.89 0.33 14.79
CA THR A 14 -7.83 -0.67 14.58
C THR A 14 -8.22 -1.69 13.52
N TRP A 15 -9.44 -2.24 13.59
CA TRP A 15 -9.94 -3.15 12.56
C TRP A 15 -10.03 -2.48 11.20
N GLY A 16 -10.59 -1.27 11.12
CA GLY A 16 -10.72 -0.55 9.85
C GLY A 16 -9.38 -0.23 9.19
N LEU A 17 -8.44 0.35 9.94
CA LEU A 17 -7.10 0.68 9.44
C LEU A 17 -6.30 -0.58 9.12
N GLY A 18 -6.39 -1.61 9.97
CA GLY A 18 -5.76 -2.90 9.75
C GLY A 18 -6.23 -3.55 8.45
N THR A 19 -7.54 -3.63 8.21
CA THR A 19 -8.08 -4.21 6.99
C THR A 19 -7.63 -3.46 5.74
N VAL A 20 -7.63 -2.12 5.74
CA VAL A 20 -7.16 -1.32 4.60
C VAL A 20 -5.68 -1.58 4.32
N PHE A 21 -4.85 -1.63 5.36
CA PHE A 21 -3.43 -1.92 5.21
C PHE A 21 -3.17 -3.35 4.71
N SER A 22 -3.88 -4.34 5.28
CA SER A 22 -3.78 -5.75 4.88
C SER A 22 -4.19 -5.94 3.42
N LEU A 23 -5.29 -5.33 2.97
CA LEU A 23 -5.73 -5.40 1.58
C LEU A 23 -4.68 -4.85 0.62
N ARG A 24 -4.03 -3.73 0.98
CA ARG A 24 -2.95 -3.16 0.18
C ARG A 24 -1.72 -4.05 0.13
N MET A 25 -1.30 -4.59 1.28
CA MET A 25 -0.14 -5.50 1.36
C MET A 25 -0.40 -6.80 0.58
N LEU A 26 -1.62 -7.33 0.63
CA LEU A 26 -2.03 -8.52 -0.13
C LEU A 26 -1.80 -8.33 -1.62
N GLY A 27 -2.29 -7.22 -2.20
CA GLY A 27 -2.07 -6.93 -3.63
C GLY A 27 -0.59 -6.87 -4.01
N MET A 28 0.22 -6.18 -3.21
CA MET A 28 1.68 -6.11 -3.42
C MET A 28 2.33 -7.50 -3.38
N PHE A 29 2.02 -8.30 -2.35
CA PHE A 29 2.60 -9.62 -2.19
C PHE A 29 2.11 -10.65 -3.21
N MET A 30 0.95 -10.46 -3.82
CA MET A 30 0.53 -11.27 -4.96
C MET A 30 1.28 -10.90 -6.24
N VAL A 31 1.49 -9.60 -6.48
CA VAL A 31 2.12 -9.11 -7.72
C VAL A 31 3.59 -9.51 -7.83
N LEU A 32 4.35 -9.45 -6.74
CA LEU A 32 5.79 -9.77 -6.73
C LEU A 32 6.11 -11.19 -7.27
N PRO A 33 5.56 -12.29 -6.70
CA PRO A 33 5.84 -13.64 -7.20
C PRO A 33 5.23 -13.89 -8.58
N VAL A 34 4.12 -13.23 -8.92
CA VAL A 34 3.50 -13.35 -10.25
C VAL A 34 4.41 -12.73 -11.30
N LEU A 35 4.97 -11.55 -11.06
CA LEU A 35 5.90 -10.89 -11.99
C LEU A 35 7.20 -11.66 -12.14
N THR A 36 7.75 -12.24 -11.08
CA THR A 36 8.98 -13.04 -11.21
C THR A 36 8.75 -14.38 -11.91
N THR A 37 7.55 -14.98 -11.77
CA THR A 37 7.24 -16.29 -12.38
C THR A 37 6.72 -16.16 -13.81
N TYR A 38 5.81 -15.22 -14.06
CA TYR A 38 5.09 -15.07 -15.33
C TYR A 38 5.52 -13.83 -16.12
N GLY A 39 6.36 -12.95 -15.56
CA GLY A 39 6.80 -11.72 -16.22
C GLY A 39 7.48 -11.95 -17.57
N MET A 40 8.20 -13.06 -17.71
CA MET A 40 8.89 -13.44 -18.96
C MET A 40 7.94 -13.92 -20.06
N ALA A 41 6.68 -14.22 -19.75
CA ALA A 41 5.66 -14.58 -20.73
C ALA A 41 5.05 -13.35 -21.44
N LEU A 42 5.37 -12.13 -20.98
CA LEU A 42 4.93 -10.90 -21.62
C LEU A 42 5.76 -10.56 -22.87
N GLN A 43 5.12 -10.00 -23.89
CA GLN A 43 5.82 -9.56 -25.10
C GLN A 43 6.82 -8.44 -24.79
N GLY A 44 8.06 -8.61 -25.24
CA GLY A 44 9.14 -7.66 -24.97
C GLY A 44 9.73 -7.73 -23.56
N ALA A 45 9.42 -8.78 -22.80
CA ALA A 45 9.97 -8.96 -21.46
C ALA A 45 11.48 -9.24 -21.49
N SER A 46 12.19 -8.56 -20.58
CA SER A 46 13.59 -8.80 -20.25
C SER A 46 13.70 -8.90 -18.73
N GLU A 47 14.61 -9.73 -18.23
CA GLU A 47 14.89 -9.83 -16.79
C GLU A 47 15.18 -8.45 -16.17
N ALA A 48 15.87 -7.58 -16.90
CA ALA A 48 16.13 -6.21 -16.48
C ALA A 48 14.83 -5.38 -16.32
N LEU A 49 13.87 -5.52 -17.24
CA LEU A 49 12.60 -4.80 -17.18
C LEU A 49 11.72 -5.28 -16.03
N ILE A 50 11.70 -6.59 -15.76
CA ILE A 50 10.98 -7.16 -14.62
C ILE A 50 11.59 -6.67 -13.30
N GLY A 51 12.93 -6.69 -13.20
CA GLY A 51 13.65 -6.15 -12.05
C GLY A 51 13.37 -4.67 -11.82
N ILE A 52 13.37 -3.86 -12.89
CA ILE A 52 13.02 -2.43 -12.83
C ILE A 52 11.56 -2.24 -12.41
N ALA A 53 10.62 -3.04 -12.93
CA ALA A 53 9.20 -2.94 -12.57
C ALA A 53 8.97 -3.20 -11.08
N ILE A 54 9.66 -4.18 -10.50
CA ILE A 54 9.60 -4.45 -9.05
C ILE A 54 10.30 -3.34 -8.27
N GLY A 55 11.48 -2.90 -8.71
CA GLY A 55 12.29 -1.89 -8.02
C GLY A 55 11.65 -0.50 -8.00
N ILE A 56 11.08 -0.06 -9.12
CA ILE A 56 10.49 1.28 -9.24
C ILE A 56 9.26 1.43 -8.34
N TYR A 57 8.51 0.35 -8.11
CA TYR A 57 7.41 0.33 -7.18
C TYR A 57 7.88 0.64 -5.74
N GLY A 58 8.93 -0.02 -5.27
CA GLY A 58 9.51 0.25 -3.95
C GLY A 58 10.12 1.65 -3.84
N LEU A 59 10.80 2.10 -4.90
CA LEU A 59 11.42 3.42 -4.95
C LEU A 59 10.38 4.54 -4.89
N THR A 60 9.36 4.49 -5.76
CA THR A 60 8.27 5.47 -5.77
C THR A 60 7.53 5.45 -4.45
N GLN A 61 7.27 4.28 -3.86
CA GLN A 61 6.67 4.19 -2.54
C GLN A 61 7.52 4.94 -1.50
N ALA A 62 8.82 4.68 -1.40
CA ALA A 62 9.68 5.36 -0.42
C ALA A 62 9.73 6.89 -0.62
N VAL A 63 9.86 7.32 -1.88
CA VAL A 63 9.94 8.75 -2.24
C VAL A 63 8.65 9.49 -1.91
N PHE A 64 7.48 8.92 -2.24
CA PHE A 64 6.19 9.57 -2.04
C PHE A 64 5.58 9.34 -0.66
N GLN A 65 6.02 8.33 0.09
CA GLN A 65 5.50 8.03 1.42
C GLN A 65 5.74 9.16 2.43
N ILE A 66 6.92 9.78 2.43
CA ILE A 66 7.24 10.89 3.35
C ILE A 66 6.43 12.16 2.99
N PRO A 67 6.42 12.65 1.72
CA PRO A 67 5.60 13.78 1.31
C PRO A 67 4.12 13.59 1.60
N PHE A 68 3.55 12.43 1.27
CA PHE A 68 2.14 12.16 1.51
C PHE A 68 1.84 11.98 3.00
N GLY A 69 2.76 11.44 3.80
CA GLY A 69 2.64 11.43 5.26
C GLY A 69 2.51 12.85 5.81
N LEU A 70 3.40 13.75 5.42
CA LEU A 70 3.40 15.14 5.87
C LEU A 70 2.18 15.93 5.36
N LEU A 71 1.75 15.66 4.12
CA LEU A 71 0.54 16.24 3.54
C LEU A 71 -0.73 15.75 4.26
N SER A 72 -0.76 14.48 4.67
CA SER A 72 -1.85 13.88 5.47
C SER A 72 -2.07 14.60 6.79
N ASP A 73 -0.97 14.96 7.46
CA ASP A 73 -1.03 15.67 8.74
C ASP A 73 -1.47 17.14 8.57
N ARG A 74 -1.32 17.74 7.38
CA ARG A 74 -1.80 19.11 7.09
C ARG A 74 -3.25 19.20 6.61
N ILE A 75 -3.71 18.27 5.77
CA ILE A 75 -5.06 18.31 5.15
C ILE A 75 -6.07 17.43 5.93
N GLY A 76 -5.58 16.56 6.81
CA GLY A 76 -6.36 15.57 7.54
C GLY A 76 -6.26 14.18 6.91
N ARG A 77 -6.18 13.15 7.75
CA ARG A 77 -5.86 11.77 7.33
C ARG A 77 -6.94 11.09 6.49
N LYS A 78 -8.22 11.42 6.71
CA LYS A 78 -9.36 10.82 6.00
C LYS A 78 -9.40 11.13 4.49
N PRO A 79 -9.33 12.39 4.03
CA PRO A 79 -9.38 12.68 2.59
C PRO A 79 -8.21 12.07 1.80
N LEU A 80 -7.02 11.96 2.41
CA LEU A 80 -5.86 11.35 1.73
C LEU A 80 -6.00 9.83 1.55
N ILE A 81 -6.51 9.12 2.56
CA ILE A 81 -6.78 7.67 2.46
C ILE A 81 -7.84 7.38 1.39
N VAL A 82 -8.92 8.18 1.36
CA VAL A 82 -9.99 8.03 0.36
C VAL A 82 -9.48 8.36 -1.05
N GLY A 83 -8.70 9.43 -1.21
CA GLY A 83 -8.09 9.78 -2.50
C GLY A 83 -7.12 8.70 -3.00
N GLY A 84 -6.28 8.15 -2.12
CA GLY A 84 -5.38 7.05 -2.48
C GLY A 84 -6.12 5.76 -2.88
N LEU A 85 -7.21 5.42 -2.19
CA LEU A 85 -8.06 4.29 -2.56
C LEU A 85 -8.77 4.49 -3.91
N ALA A 86 -9.22 5.70 -4.21
CA ALA A 86 -9.86 6.02 -5.50
C ALA A 86 -8.87 5.89 -6.66
N VAL A 87 -7.63 6.38 -6.51
CA VAL A 87 -6.56 6.23 -7.52
C VAL A 87 -6.13 4.77 -7.68
N PHE A 88 -6.18 3.96 -6.62
CA PHE A 88 -5.84 2.53 -6.71
C PHE A 88 -6.91 1.70 -7.42
N ALA A 89 -8.18 2.14 -7.39
CA ALA A 89 -9.30 1.44 -8.01
C ALA A 89 -9.54 1.84 -9.48
N ALA A 90 -9.05 3.02 -9.89
CA ALA A 90 -9.10 3.51 -11.26
C ALA A 90 -7.97 2.91 -12.11
#